data_AF-A0AAV8DDN3-F1
#
_entry.id   AF-A0AAV8DDN3-F1
#
_cell.length_a   1.000
_cell.length_b   1.000
_cell.length_c   1.000
_cell.angle_alpha   90.00
_cell.angle_beta   90.00
_cell.angle_gamma   90.00
#
_symmetry.space_group_name_H-M   'P 1'
#
loop_
_entity.id
_entity.type
_entity.pdbx_description
1 polymer ?
#
loop_
_entity_poly.entity_id
_entity_poly.type
_entity_poly.pdbx_seq_one_letter_code
_entity_poly.pdbx_strand_id
1 'polypeptide(L)'
;MMKHNVVLTKDIPAPPYYSYQIPHGKSATYAAAYKKFLNHVDLSGVNRINSLLDCMKASSPTQIRANSILTPSFIAPLDDEFDDWMEEHPSALSKFEEIMEMSKGKKIVMFLDYDGTLSPIVEDPDRAYMSEAMRDAVKGVAKYFPTAIVTGRCTEKVFSFVGLKELYYAGSHGMDIVGPTKGPKHIKSKTKDILCQPASEFLPMIEEISKTLEEKIKIIPGAKLENNKFCVSVHYRCVEEKNWSALAEQVGSVLAEYPQLKLTQGRKVLEIRPTIKWDKGKALEFLLETLGYANSSDIFPIYIGDDRTDEDAFKVLRKRGQGIGILVSKIPKETDANYSLNGPIEVKNFLQNLVQRKNLSLDEQQS
;
A
#
# COMPACT_ATOMS: atom_id res chain seq x y z
N MET A 1 57.53 -10.41 30.81
CA MET A 1 57.55 -9.12 31.53
C MET A 1 57.66 -8.00 30.50
N MET A 2 56.53 -7.42 30.08
CA MET A 2 56.40 -6.08 29.51
C MET A 2 54.91 -5.77 29.56
N LYS A 3 54.51 -4.86 30.46
CA LYS A 3 53.15 -4.35 30.59
C LYS A 3 52.98 -3.23 29.55
N HIS A 4 51.94 -3.29 28.73
CA HIS A 4 51.51 -2.16 27.92
C HIS A 4 50.35 -1.46 28.65
N ASN A 5 50.63 -0.22 29.07
CA ASN A 5 49.66 0.69 29.64
C ASN A 5 48.74 1.20 28.52
N VAL A 6 47.45 0.91 28.62
CA VAL A 6 46.41 1.60 27.83
C VAL A 6 46.05 2.87 28.58
N VAL A 7 46.34 4.02 27.97
CA VAL A 7 45.94 5.34 28.44
C VAL A 7 44.48 5.54 28.06
N LEU A 8 43.61 5.67 29.06
CA LEU A 8 42.23 6.13 28.92
C LEU A 8 42.23 7.65 28.77
N THR A 9 42.00 8.16 27.56
CA THR A 9 41.73 9.58 27.33
C THR A 9 40.24 9.85 27.48
N LYS A 10 39.96 10.83 28.35
CA LYS A 10 38.68 11.40 28.73
C LYS A 10 37.99 12.18 27.61
N ASP A 11 36.66 12.14 27.67
CA ASP A 11 35.68 13.20 27.40
C ASP A 11 35.70 13.89 26.02
N ILE A 12 34.92 13.33 25.08
CA ILE A 12 34.35 14.05 23.94
C ILE A 12 32.87 14.34 24.27
N PRO A 13 32.41 15.60 24.28
CA PRO A 13 31.02 15.91 24.60
C PRO A 13 30.07 15.45 23.48
N ALA A 14 28.99 14.77 23.87
CA ALA A 14 27.91 14.37 22.98
C ALA A 14 27.22 15.61 22.37
N PRO A 15 26.81 15.57 21.09
CA PRO A 15 26.02 16.65 20.48
C PRO A 15 24.64 16.73 21.16
N PRO A 16 24.04 17.94 21.23
CA PRO A 16 22.82 18.16 21.99
C PRO A 16 21.67 17.32 21.42
N TYR A 17 21.03 16.57 22.31
CA TYR A 17 19.72 15.96 22.07
C TYR A 17 18.72 17.08 21.77
N TYR A 18 18.33 17.23 20.50
CA TYR A 18 17.08 17.90 20.18
C TYR A 18 15.94 16.95 20.60
N SER A 19 15.41 17.17 21.80
CA SER A 19 14.15 16.58 22.22
C SER A 19 13.06 17.17 21.31
N TYR A 20 12.63 16.40 20.31
CA TYR A 20 11.39 16.69 19.60
C TYR A 20 10.25 16.54 20.60
N GLN A 21 9.72 17.68 21.06
CA GLN A 21 8.49 17.71 21.84
C GLN A 21 7.34 17.36 20.90
N ILE A 22 6.65 16.26 21.20
CA ILE A 22 5.40 15.89 20.56
C ILE A 22 4.37 16.99 20.86
N PRO A 23 3.76 17.65 19.86
CA PRO A 23 2.63 18.52 20.13
C PRO A 23 1.46 17.67 20.61
N HIS A 24 1.06 17.85 21.86
CA HIS A 24 -0.21 17.35 22.36
C HIS A 24 -1.37 18.13 21.71
N GLY A 25 -1.74 17.70 20.50
CA GLY A 25 -2.92 18.15 19.77
C GLY A 25 -4.13 17.27 20.07
N LYS A 26 -5.30 17.90 20.25
CA LYS A 26 -6.58 17.32 20.71
C LYS A 26 -7.25 16.33 19.73
N SER A 27 -6.52 15.77 18.76
CA SER A 27 -6.97 14.73 17.81
C SER A 27 -6.98 13.31 18.43
N ALA A 28 -6.20 13.12 19.50
CA ALA A 28 -5.98 11.80 20.10
C ALA A 28 -7.24 11.12 20.68
N THR A 29 -8.30 11.86 21.04
CA THR A 29 -9.46 11.28 21.74
C THR A 29 -10.49 10.63 20.79
N TYR A 30 -10.68 11.16 19.58
CA TYR A 30 -11.51 10.52 18.55
C TYR A 30 -10.75 9.39 17.83
N ALA A 31 -9.47 9.60 17.53
CA ALA A 31 -8.62 8.60 16.90
C ALA A 31 -8.40 7.36 17.79
N ALA A 32 -8.25 7.52 19.12
CA ALA A 32 -8.12 6.38 20.02
C ALA A 32 -9.39 5.50 20.10
N ALA A 33 -10.58 6.11 20.02
CA ALA A 33 -11.85 5.37 19.96
C ALA A 33 -11.99 4.59 18.64
N TYR A 34 -11.58 5.19 17.50
CA TYR A 34 -11.63 4.56 16.19
C TYR A 34 -10.55 3.46 16.01
N LYS A 35 -9.33 3.71 16.51
CA LYS A 35 -8.17 2.79 16.47
C LYS A 35 -8.35 1.58 17.40
N LYS A 36 -9.11 1.72 18.51
CA LYS A 36 -9.51 0.61 19.39
C LYS A 36 -10.61 -0.27 18.78
N PHE A 37 -11.48 0.29 17.93
CA PHE A 37 -12.51 -0.46 17.20
C PHE A 37 -11.94 -1.29 16.04
N LEU A 38 -10.84 -0.84 15.43
CA LEU A 38 -10.25 -1.47 14.23
C LEU A 38 -9.12 -2.47 14.50
N ASN A 39 -8.43 -2.40 15.63
CA ASN A 39 -7.18 -3.17 15.83
C ASN A 39 -7.33 -4.51 16.57
N HIS A 40 -8.46 -4.80 17.21
CA HIS A 40 -8.73 -6.12 17.78
C HIS A 40 -10.24 -6.34 17.86
N VAL A 41 -10.81 -7.03 16.87
CA VAL A 41 -12.09 -7.70 17.09
C VAL A 41 -11.76 -9.06 17.69
N ASP A 42 -12.09 -9.24 18.96
CA ASP A 42 -12.10 -10.55 19.61
C ASP A 42 -13.32 -11.33 19.06
N LEU A 43 -13.05 -12.37 18.26
CA LEU A 43 -14.03 -13.01 17.37
C LEU A 43 -14.74 -14.19 18.04
N SER A 44 -15.55 -13.95 19.07
CA SER A 44 -16.44 -14.97 19.65
C SER A 44 -17.93 -14.56 19.61
N GLY A 45 -18.79 -15.44 19.08
CA GLY A 45 -20.26 -15.37 19.18
C GLY A 45 -20.99 -14.35 18.27
N VAL A 46 -22.30 -14.18 18.50
CA VAL A 46 -23.26 -13.30 17.76
C VAL A 46 -22.78 -11.84 17.66
N ASN A 47 -21.91 -11.41 18.57
CA ASN A 47 -21.21 -10.12 18.52
C ASN A 47 -20.34 -9.94 17.24
N ARG A 48 -19.95 -11.03 16.57
CA ARG A 48 -19.11 -11.05 15.35
C ARG A 48 -19.81 -10.46 14.12
N ILE A 49 -21.12 -10.68 13.96
CA ILE A 49 -21.87 -10.21 12.77
C ILE A 49 -22.13 -8.70 12.89
N ASN A 50 -22.53 -8.22 14.07
CA ASN A 50 -22.74 -6.80 14.31
C ASN A 50 -21.44 -6.01 14.15
N SER A 51 -20.33 -6.51 14.71
CA SER A 51 -19.01 -5.89 14.51
C SER A 51 -18.58 -5.87 13.03
N LEU A 52 -18.78 -6.97 12.29
CA LEU A 52 -18.47 -7.03 10.86
C LEU A 52 -19.32 -6.02 10.06
N LEU A 53 -20.63 -5.94 10.34
CA LEU A 53 -21.55 -5.01 9.69
C LEU A 53 -21.18 -3.55 9.97
N ASP A 54 -20.82 -3.22 11.21
CA ASP A 54 -20.38 -1.86 11.58
C ASP A 54 -19.09 -1.49 10.85
N CYS A 55 -18.15 -2.43 10.73
CA CYS A 55 -16.95 -2.23 9.96
C CYS A 55 -17.25 -2.08 8.44
N MET A 56 -18.20 -2.83 7.88
CA MET A 56 -18.66 -2.68 6.48
C MET A 56 -19.26 -1.29 6.21
N LYS A 57 -20.00 -0.73 7.19
CA LYS A 57 -20.52 0.64 7.16
C LYS A 57 -19.41 1.68 7.22
N ALA A 58 -18.46 1.51 8.14
CA ALA A 58 -17.34 2.43 8.31
C ALA A 58 -16.43 2.51 7.06
N SER A 59 -16.26 1.41 6.33
CA SER A 59 -15.46 1.33 5.11
C SER A 59 -16.21 1.74 3.83
N SER A 60 -17.49 2.14 3.94
CA SER A 60 -18.31 2.61 2.83
C SER A 60 -18.13 4.13 2.59
N PRO A 61 -17.64 4.56 1.40
CA PRO A 61 -17.48 5.99 1.09
C PRO A 61 -18.76 6.82 1.20
N THR A 62 -19.93 6.18 1.05
CA THR A 62 -21.24 6.85 1.13
C THR A 62 -21.53 7.37 2.54
N GLN A 63 -21.10 6.65 3.59
CA GLN A 63 -21.31 7.09 4.98
C GLN A 63 -20.26 8.09 5.46
N ILE A 64 -19.02 8.02 4.95
CA ILE A 64 -17.99 9.04 5.20
C ILE A 64 -18.52 10.43 4.75
N ARG A 65 -19.19 10.49 3.60
CA ARG A 65 -19.87 11.71 3.13
C ARG A 65 -21.10 12.09 3.95
N ALA A 66 -21.91 11.13 4.39
CA ALA A 66 -23.11 11.43 5.18
C ALA A 66 -22.76 12.01 6.57
N ASN A 67 -21.72 11.46 7.23
CA ASN A 67 -21.25 11.97 8.52
C ASN A 67 -20.60 13.36 8.40
N SER A 68 -19.98 13.70 7.26
CA SER A 68 -19.50 15.07 7.02
C SER A 68 -20.62 16.08 6.78
N ILE A 69 -21.84 15.63 6.47
CA ILE A 69 -23.00 16.48 6.17
C ILE A 69 -23.92 16.63 7.41
N LEU A 70 -23.91 15.68 8.34
CA LEU A 70 -24.87 15.59 9.45
C LEU A 70 -24.42 16.22 10.78
N THR A 71 -23.33 17.00 10.83
CA THR A 71 -22.98 17.84 11.99
C THR A 71 -23.22 19.32 11.68
N PRO A 72 -24.41 19.90 12.00
CA PRO A 72 -24.76 21.27 11.66
C PRO A 72 -24.39 22.27 12.77
N SER A 73 -23.23 22.11 13.41
CA SER A 73 -22.72 23.10 14.37
C SER A 73 -21.19 23.12 14.35
N PHE A 74 -20.63 24.29 14.02
CA PHE A 74 -19.22 24.63 13.76
C PHE A 74 -18.73 24.42 12.32
N ILE A 75 -19.13 25.32 11.42
CA ILE A 75 -18.38 25.62 10.19
C ILE A 75 -17.26 26.60 10.59
N ALA A 76 -16.17 26.05 11.11
CA ALA A 76 -14.81 26.59 11.01
C ALA A 76 -13.98 25.48 10.33
N PRO A 77 -13.15 25.82 9.34
CA PRO A 77 -13.38 25.34 7.99
C PRO A 77 -12.62 24.06 7.69
N LEU A 78 -13.21 23.20 6.87
CA LEU A 78 -12.53 22.05 6.23
C LEU A 78 -11.23 22.45 5.51
N ASP A 79 -11.07 23.73 5.20
CA ASP A 79 -9.89 24.30 4.57
C ASP A 79 -8.69 24.36 5.53
N ASP A 80 -8.87 24.68 6.82
CA ASP A 80 -7.75 24.76 7.78
C ASP A 80 -7.16 23.37 8.09
N GLU A 81 -8.01 22.35 8.29
CA GLU A 81 -7.55 20.97 8.52
C GLU A 81 -6.89 20.37 7.26
N PHE A 82 -7.37 20.77 6.08
CA PHE A 82 -6.75 20.38 4.82
C PHE A 82 -5.39 21.07 4.62
N ASP A 83 -5.29 22.35 4.94
CA ASP A 83 -4.06 23.13 4.83
C ASP A 83 -3.01 22.60 5.82
N ASP A 84 -3.37 22.38 7.09
CA ASP A 84 -2.50 21.73 8.09
C ASP A 84 -2.01 20.36 7.60
N TRP A 85 -2.91 19.54 7.03
CA TRP A 85 -2.54 18.23 6.49
C TRP A 85 -1.61 18.34 5.27
N MET A 86 -1.79 19.35 4.43
CA MET A 86 -0.92 19.64 3.29
C MET A 86 0.44 20.20 3.72
N GLU A 87 0.54 20.84 4.89
CA GLU A 87 1.82 21.20 5.49
C GLU A 87 2.59 19.97 5.97
N GLU A 88 1.89 19.01 6.61
CA GLU A 88 2.49 17.75 7.06
C GLU A 88 2.83 16.78 5.91
N HIS A 89 1.98 16.74 4.88
CA HIS A 89 2.09 15.83 3.73
C HIS A 89 1.97 16.59 2.40
N PRO A 90 2.95 17.44 2.05
CA PRO A 90 2.87 18.30 0.88
C PRO A 90 2.82 17.52 -0.43
N SER A 91 2.33 18.17 -1.48
CA SER A 91 2.27 17.56 -2.82
C SER A 91 3.67 17.16 -3.29
N ALA A 92 3.83 15.88 -3.67
CA ALA A 92 5.10 15.38 -4.21
C ALA A 92 5.45 16.03 -5.56
N LEU A 93 4.46 16.55 -6.30
CA LEU A 93 4.70 17.34 -7.52
C LEU A 93 5.27 18.71 -7.18
N SER A 94 4.70 19.41 -6.20
CA SER A 94 5.20 20.72 -5.76
C SER A 94 6.59 20.61 -5.11
N LYS A 95 6.87 19.48 -4.46
CA LYS A 95 8.16 19.16 -3.82
C LYS A 95 9.08 18.30 -4.69
N PHE A 96 8.83 18.22 -5.99
CA PHE A 96 9.57 17.33 -6.88
C PHE A 96 11.09 17.58 -6.85
N GLU A 97 11.52 18.83 -6.88
CA GLU A 97 12.95 19.17 -6.84
C GLU A 97 13.62 18.77 -5.52
N GLU A 98 12.92 18.96 -4.41
CA GLU A 98 13.37 18.56 -3.07
C GLU A 98 13.58 17.03 -3.02
N ILE A 99 12.59 16.27 -3.51
CA ILE A 99 12.67 14.81 -3.61
C ILE A 99 13.85 14.39 -4.49
N MET A 100 14.06 15.07 -5.63
CA MET A 100 15.17 14.75 -6.52
C MET A 100 16.53 15.03 -5.88
N GLU A 101 16.69 16.13 -5.14
CA GLU A 101 17.93 16.42 -4.42
C GLU A 101 18.19 15.39 -3.31
N MET A 102 17.15 14.95 -2.57
CA MET A 102 17.27 13.86 -1.57
C MET A 102 17.72 12.53 -2.17
N SER A 103 17.36 12.29 -3.43
CA SER A 103 17.71 11.07 -4.19
C SER A 103 19.09 11.13 -4.86
N LYS A 104 19.77 12.28 -4.84
CA LYS A 104 21.03 12.51 -5.54
C LYS A 104 22.13 11.56 -5.04
N GLY A 105 22.89 11.01 -5.99
CA GLY A 105 23.91 10.00 -5.71
C GLY A 105 23.36 8.62 -5.33
N LYS A 106 22.03 8.45 -5.20
CA LYS A 106 21.38 7.19 -4.83
C LYS A 106 20.67 6.57 -6.04
N LYS A 107 20.48 5.25 -5.98
CA LYS A 107 19.69 4.48 -6.95
C LYS A 107 18.23 4.49 -6.53
N ILE A 108 17.37 5.08 -7.35
CA ILE A 108 15.92 5.05 -7.11
C ILE A 108 15.37 3.66 -7.41
N VAL A 109 14.49 3.17 -6.53
CA VAL A 109 13.71 1.94 -6.71
C VAL A 109 12.24 2.29 -6.53
N MET A 110 11.40 1.94 -7.49
CA MET A 110 10.00 2.33 -7.51
C MET A 110 9.10 1.19 -7.07
N PHE A 111 8.15 1.50 -6.19
CA PHE A 111 7.08 0.61 -5.77
C PHE A 111 5.75 1.33 -5.98
N LEU A 112 4.85 0.71 -6.72
CA LEU A 112 3.61 1.33 -7.16
C LEU A 112 2.45 0.42 -6.80
N ASP A 113 1.50 0.93 -6.01
CA ASP A 113 0.21 0.29 -5.90
C ASP A 113 -0.60 0.42 -7.22
N TYR A 114 -1.66 -0.37 -7.38
CA TYR A 114 -2.43 -0.41 -8.62
C TYR A 114 -3.78 0.33 -8.54
N ASP A 115 -4.74 -0.19 -7.77
CA ASP A 115 -6.10 0.34 -7.73
C ASP A 115 -6.16 1.63 -6.90
N GLY A 116 -6.66 2.73 -7.47
CA GLY A 116 -6.64 4.04 -6.81
C GLY A 116 -5.33 4.82 -7.00
N THR A 117 -4.26 4.13 -7.42
CA THR A 117 -2.93 4.70 -7.67
C THR A 117 -2.62 4.82 -9.16
N LEU A 118 -2.47 3.69 -9.88
CA LEU A 118 -2.18 3.65 -11.31
C LEU A 118 -3.45 3.55 -12.17
N SER A 119 -4.53 3.03 -11.60
CA SER A 119 -5.86 2.95 -12.21
C SER A 119 -6.88 3.67 -11.32
N PRO A 120 -7.89 4.37 -11.86
CA PRO A 120 -9.00 4.86 -11.05
C PRO A 120 -9.74 3.71 -10.37
N ILE A 121 -10.37 4.02 -9.23
CA ILE A 121 -11.28 3.09 -8.55
C ILE A 121 -12.58 3.03 -9.35
N VAL A 122 -12.90 1.87 -9.87
CA VAL A 122 -14.11 1.59 -10.66
C VAL A 122 -15.09 0.71 -9.88
N GLU A 123 -16.33 0.63 -10.34
CA GLU A 123 -17.35 -0.25 -9.72
C GLU A 123 -17.10 -1.73 -10.01
N ASP A 124 -16.69 -2.04 -11.24
CA ASP A 124 -16.41 -3.39 -11.68
C ASP A 124 -14.90 -3.65 -11.64
N PRO A 125 -14.37 -4.47 -10.72
CA PRO A 125 -12.94 -4.70 -10.57
C PRO A 125 -12.27 -5.23 -11.84
N ASP A 126 -13.01 -5.90 -12.72
CA ASP A 126 -12.53 -6.40 -14.01
C ASP A 126 -12.33 -5.31 -15.08
N ARG A 127 -12.74 -4.08 -14.77
CA ARG A 127 -12.63 -2.92 -15.66
C ARG A 127 -11.66 -1.86 -15.15
N ALA A 128 -10.87 -2.17 -14.13
CA ALA A 128 -9.85 -1.29 -13.56
C ALA A 128 -8.61 -1.23 -14.46
N TYR A 129 -8.78 -0.86 -15.73
CA TYR A 129 -7.69 -0.84 -16.71
C TYR A 129 -6.79 0.39 -16.54
N MET A 130 -5.49 0.15 -16.63
CA MET A 130 -4.49 1.20 -16.77
C MET A 130 -4.60 1.86 -18.16
N SER A 131 -4.75 3.18 -18.19
CA SER A 131 -4.72 3.96 -19.43
C SER A 131 -3.38 3.81 -20.17
N GLU A 132 -3.38 3.95 -21.50
CA GLU A 132 -2.14 3.90 -22.30
C GLU A 132 -1.10 4.93 -21.83
N ALA A 133 -1.52 6.17 -21.56
CA ALA A 133 -0.63 7.22 -21.07
C ALA A 133 0.01 6.88 -19.71
N MET A 134 -0.71 6.22 -18.81
CA MET A 134 -0.14 5.73 -17.54
C MET A 134 0.85 4.58 -17.80
N ARG A 135 0.49 3.65 -18.69
CA ARG A 135 1.35 2.53 -19.07
C ARG A 135 2.69 3.01 -19.64
N ASP A 136 2.66 4.03 -20.50
CA ASP A 136 3.86 4.64 -21.06
C ASP A 136 4.71 5.33 -19.98
N ALA A 137 4.07 6.01 -19.01
CA ALA A 137 4.76 6.61 -17.88
C ALA A 137 5.48 5.54 -17.02
N VAL A 138 4.77 4.47 -16.64
CA VAL A 138 5.35 3.35 -15.86
C VAL A 138 6.48 2.67 -16.64
N LYS A 139 6.28 2.44 -17.94
CA LYS A 139 7.31 1.88 -18.84
C LYS A 139 8.54 2.76 -18.92
N GLY A 140 8.35 4.08 -19.05
CA GLY A 140 9.44 5.05 -19.06
C GLY A 140 10.24 5.03 -17.76
N VAL A 141 9.56 4.94 -16.62
CA VAL A 141 10.20 4.81 -15.30
C VAL A 141 10.97 3.50 -15.20
N ALA A 142 10.37 2.38 -15.60
CA ALA A 142 10.97 1.05 -15.55
C ALA A 142 12.22 0.90 -16.43
N LYS A 143 12.37 1.74 -17.46
CA LYS A 143 13.58 1.81 -18.28
C LYS A 143 14.80 2.25 -17.47
N TYR A 144 14.61 3.15 -16.50
CA TYR A 144 15.69 3.77 -15.74
C TYR A 144 15.80 3.26 -14.30
N PHE A 145 14.70 2.77 -13.73
CA PHE A 145 14.60 2.42 -12.33
C PHE A 145 13.99 1.02 -12.17
N PRO A 146 14.56 0.13 -11.33
CA PRO A 146 13.87 -1.08 -10.92
C PRO A 146 12.50 -0.72 -10.36
N THR A 147 11.44 -1.30 -10.93
CA THR A 147 10.06 -0.90 -10.65
C THR A 147 9.21 -2.14 -10.35
N ALA A 148 8.48 -2.09 -9.25
CA ALA A 148 7.57 -3.14 -8.81
C ALA A 148 6.13 -2.61 -8.69
N ILE A 149 5.16 -3.40 -9.14
CA ILE A 149 3.75 -3.19 -8.80
C ILE A 149 3.43 -4.04 -7.58
N VAL A 150 2.89 -3.43 -6.52
CA VAL A 150 2.52 -4.09 -5.27
C VAL A 150 1.02 -3.93 -5.04
N THR A 151 0.25 -5.01 -5.15
CA THR A 151 -1.21 -4.93 -5.23
C THR A 151 -1.90 -6.04 -4.44
N GLY A 152 -3.16 -5.81 -4.06
CA GLY A 152 -4.06 -6.85 -3.52
C GLY A 152 -4.50 -7.89 -4.57
N ARG A 153 -4.44 -7.55 -5.87
CA ARG A 153 -4.82 -8.44 -6.97
C ARG A 153 -3.82 -9.59 -7.16
N CYS A 154 -4.25 -10.73 -7.71
CA CYS A 154 -3.29 -11.75 -8.13
C CYS A 154 -2.36 -11.24 -9.25
N THR A 155 -1.17 -11.83 -9.34
CA THR A 155 -0.13 -11.41 -10.31
C THR A 155 -0.61 -11.56 -11.75
N GLU A 156 -1.34 -12.62 -12.07
CA GLU A 156 -1.84 -12.91 -13.41
C GLU A 156 -2.84 -11.82 -13.87
N LYS A 157 -3.75 -11.42 -12.99
CA LYS A 157 -4.76 -10.39 -13.28
C LYS A 157 -4.15 -9.01 -13.45
N VAL A 158 -3.32 -8.57 -12.51
CA VAL A 158 -2.67 -7.24 -12.63
C VAL A 158 -1.73 -7.20 -13.84
N PHE A 159 -1.03 -8.29 -14.14
CA PHE A 159 -0.20 -8.39 -15.35
C PHE A 159 -1.04 -8.24 -16.61
N SER A 160 -2.23 -8.84 -16.68
CA SER A 160 -3.13 -8.70 -17.84
C SER A 160 -3.55 -7.24 -18.08
N PHE A 161 -3.68 -6.45 -17.01
CA PHE A 161 -4.03 -5.03 -17.12
C PHE A 161 -2.81 -4.17 -17.50
N VAL A 162 -1.64 -4.46 -16.93
CA VAL A 162 -0.42 -3.64 -17.06
C VAL A 162 0.42 -3.99 -18.30
N GLY A 163 0.54 -5.28 -18.65
CA GLY A 163 1.18 -5.75 -19.88
C GLY A 163 2.68 -5.45 -20.03
N LEU A 164 3.38 -5.05 -18.95
CA LEU A 164 4.81 -4.72 -18.97
C LEU A 164 5.62 -5.89 -18.39
N LYS A 165 6.59 -6.41 -19.16
CA LYS A 165 7.37 -7.62 -18.82
C LYS A 165 8.65 -7.32 -18.04
N GLU A 166 9.02 -6.05 -18.00
CA GLU A 166 10.19 -5.49 -17.34
C GLU A 166 9.96 -5.13 -15.86
N LEU A 167 8.74 -5.27 -15.37
CA LEU A 167 8.37 -4.98 -13.98
C LEU A 167 8.46 -6.23 -13.09
N TYR A 168 8.65 -5.98 -11.80
CA TYR A 168 8.32 -6.92 -10.75
C TYR A 168 6.82 -6.82 -10.42
N TYR A 169 6.18 -7.93 -10.11
CA TYR A 169 4.79 -7.95 -9.67
C TYR A 169 4.69 -8.67 -8.33
N ALA A 170 4.19 -7.96 -7.33
CA ALA A 170 3.89 -8.47 -6.00
C ALA A 170 2.37 -8.43 -5.81
N GLY A 171 1.70 -9.51 -6.22
CA GLY A 171 0.27 -9.69 -6.10
C GLY A 171 -0.15 -10.25 -4.74
N SER A 172 -1.47 -10.32 -4.52
CA SER A 172 -2.09 -10.89 -3.33
C SER A 172 -1.56 -10.25 -2.04
N HIS A 173 -1.48 -8.91 -2.01
CA HIS A 173 -0.88 -8.13 -0.92
C HIS A 173 0.60 -8.46 -0.69
N GLY A 174 1.29 -8.84 -1.77
CA GLY A 174 2.69 -9.21 -1.79
C GLY A 174 2.99 -10.67 -1.45
N MET A 175 1.98 -11.54 -1.31
CA MET A 175 2.16 -12.98 -1.07
C MET A 175 2.45 -13.78 -2.34
N ASP A 176 2.40 -13.16 -3.51
CA ASP A 176 2.81 -13.75 -4.78
C ASP A 176 3.72 -12.78 -5.52
N ILE A 177 5.03 -12.99 -5.46
CA ILE A 177 6.01 -12.11 -6.09
C ILE A 177 6.68 -12.82 -7.25
N VAL A 178 6.61 -12.20 -8.43
CA VAL A 178 7.28 -12.65 -9.65
C VAL A 178 8.20 -11.57 -10.20
N GLY A 179 9.38 -11.97 -10.66
CA GLY A 179 10.35 -11.10 -11.32
C GLY A 179 10.02 -10.81 -12.79
N PRO A 180 10.74 -9.87 -13.42
CA PRO A 180 10.58 -9.54 -14.83
C PRO A 180 10.97 -10.71 -15.73
N THR A 181 10.16 -10.99 -16.76
CA THR A 181 10.47 -12.00 -17.79
C THR A 181 11.33 -11.45 -18.93
N LYS A 182 11.49 -10.12 -18.98
CA LYS A 182 12.49 -9.44 -19.83
C LYS A 182 13.21 -8.38 -18.99
N GLY A 183 14.52 -8.56 -18.80
CA GLY A 183 15.32 -7.63 -18.01
C GLY A 183 15.72 -6.36 -18.80
N PRO A 184 15.81 -5.19 -18.15
CA PRO A 184 16.57 -4.05 -18.66
C PRO A 184 18.05 -4.42 -18.79
N LYS A 185 18.72 -3.97 -19.87
CA LYS A 185 20.14 -4.25 -20.15
C LYS A 185 21.12 -3.82 -19.03
N HIS A 186 20.68 -3.00 -18.10
CA HIS A 186 21.52 -2.39 -17.04
C HIS A 186 21.56 -3.19 -15.74
N ILE A 187 20.70 -4.20 -15.55
CA ILE A 187 20.76 -5.08 -14.37
C ILE A 187 21.71 -6.24 -14.71
N LYS A 188 22.99 -6.10 -14.38
CA LYS A 188 24.03 -7.15 -14.51
C LYS A 188 23.87 -8.32 -13.52
N SER A 189 22.65 -8.62 -13.08
CA SER A 189 22.39 -9.81 -12.27
C SER A 189 21.75 -10.87 -13.16
N LYS A 190 22.23 -12.11 -13.04
CA LYS A 190 21.49 -13.29 -13.47
C LYS A 190 20.16 -13.24 -12.71
N THR A 191 19.12 -12.66 -13.30
CA THR A 191 17.77 -12.71 -12.74
C THR A 191 17.36 -14.18 -12.81
N LYS A 192 17.70 -14.93 -11.76
CA LYS A 192 17.04 -16.19 -11.44
C LYS A 192 15.54 -15.93 -11.48
N ASP A 193 14.74 -16.94 -11.80
CA ASP A 193 13.30 -16.86 -11.70
C ASP A 193 12.94 -16.44 -10.26
N ILE A 194 12.65 -15.15 -10.05
CA ILE A 194 12.27 -14.62 -8.76
C ILE A 194 10.84 -15.06 -8.55
N LEU A 195 10.65 -15.96 -7.60
CA LEU A 195 9.36 -16.42 -7.12
C LEU A 195 9.38 -16.39 -5.59
N CYS A 196 8.46 -15.64 -4.99
CA CYS A 196 8.26 -15.64 -3.54
C CYS A 196 6.78 -15.84 -3.24
N GLN A 197 6.48 -16.94 -2.55
CA GLN A 197 5.12 -17.32 -2.16
C GLN A 197 5.11 -17.78 -0.71
N PRO A 198 5.25 -16.86 0.26
CA PRO A 198 5.37 -17.20 1.69
C PRO A 198 4.12 -17.89 2.26
N ALA A 199 2.99 -17.83 1.55
CA ALA A 199 1.73 -18.45 1.93
C ALA A 199 1.38 -19.71 1.11
N SER A 200 2.34 -20.32 0.41
CA SER A 200 2.11 -21.46 -0.51
C SER A 200 1.31 -22.61 0.11
N GLU A 201 1.55 -22.91 1.38
CA GLU A 201 0.86 -23.98 2.11
C GLU A 201 -0.65 -23.74 2.27
N PHE A 202 -1.12 -22.49 2.15
CA PHE A 202 -2.52 -22.11 2.27
C PHE A 202 -3.32 -22.21 0.97
N LEU A 203 -2.66 -22.44 -0.19
CA LEU A 203 -3.35 -22.49 -1.49
C LEU A 203 -4.53 -23.46 -1.52
N PRO A 204 -4.42 -24.72 -1.03
CA PRO A 204 -5.55 -25.64 -1.04
C PRO A 204 -6.73 -25.12 -0.20
N MET A 205 -6.44 -24.51 0.95
CA MET A 205 -7.46 -23.93 1.84
C MET A 205 -8.14 -22.71 1.18
N ILE A 206 -7.37 -21.83 0.53
CA ILE A 206 -7.92 -20.66 -0.18
C ILE A 206 -8.83 -21.11 -1.34
N GLU A 207 -8.45 -22.15 -2.07
CA GLU A 207 -9.27 -22.71 -3.15
C GLU A 207 -10.58 -23.32 -2.61
N GLU A 208 -10.52 -24.03 -1.48
CA GLU A 208 -11.67 -24.62 -0.82
C GLU A 208 -12.67 -23.57 -0.31
N ILE A 209 -12.20 -22.54 0.40
CA ILE A 209 -13.09 -21.48 0.89
C ILE A 209 -13.66 -20.66 -0.27
N SER A 210 -12.89 -20.48 -1.36
CA SER A 210 -13.35 -19.72 -2.53
C SER A 210 -14.59 -20.36 -3.12
N LYS A 211 -14.57 -21.68 -3.32
CA LYS A 211 -15.72 -22.46 -3.81
C LYS A 211 -16.90 -22.40 -2.85
N THR A 212 -16.63 -22.59 -1.57
CA THR A 212 -17.67 -22.58 -0.52
C THR A 212 -18.37 -21.22 -0.44
N LEU A 213 -17.59 -20.13 -0.46
CA LEU A 213 -18.12 -18.77 -0.43
C LEU A 213 -18.87 -18.44 -1.72
N GLU A 214 -18.35 -18.86 -2.88
CA GLU A 214 -19.01 -18.61 -4.16
C GLU A 214 -20.43 -19.20 -4.16
N GLU A 215 -20.61 -20.43 -3.69
CA GLU A 215 -21.96 -21.02 -3.54
C GLU A 215 -22.84 -20.28 -2.52
N LYS A 216 -22.29 -19.92 -1.36
CA LYS A 216 -23.05 -19.26 -0.28
C LYS A 216 -23.50 -17.85 -0.64
N ILE A 217 -22.69 -17.07 -1.36
CA ILE A 217 -23.03 -15.68 -1.67
C ILE A 217 -23.86 -15.53 -2.94
N LYS A 218 -24.03 -16.58 -3.77
CA LYS A 218 -24.87 -16.54 -4.99
C LYS A 218 -26.29 -16.04 -4.75
N ILE A 219 -26.84 -16.29 -3.57
CA ILE A 219 -28.18 -15.86 -3.18
C ILE A 219 -28.27 -14.35 -2.86
N ILE A 220 -27.15 -13.64 -2.80
CA ILE A 220 -27.06 -12.23 -2.40
C ILE A 220 -26.86 -11.37 -3.65
N PRO A 221 -27.91 -10.69 -4.16
CA PRO A 221 -27.79 -9.90 -5.37
C PRO A 221 -26.70 -8.82 -5.26
N GLY A 222 -25.85 -8.75 -6.28
CA GLY A 222 -24.77 -7.77 -6.39
C GLY A 222 -23.47 -8.14 -5.65
N ALA A 223 -23.44 -9.24 -4.89
CA ALA A 223 -22.21 -9.74 -4.30
C ALA A 223 -21.35 -10.40 -5.38
N LYS A 224 -20.05 -10.11 -5.39
CA LYS A 224 -19.09 -10.76 -6.31
C LYS A 224 -17.92 -11.32 -5.53
N LEU A 225 -17.51 -12.55 -5.86
CA LEU A 225 -16.30 -13.16 -5.33
C LEU A 225 -15.17 -13.04 -6.35
N GLU A 226 -13.97 -12.72 -5.87
CA GLU A 226 -12.75 -12.68 -6.65
C GLU A 226 -11.68 -13.50 -5.93
N ASN A 227 -11.17 -14.54 -6.59
CA ASN A 227 -10.03 -15.32 -6.09
C ASN A 227 -8.72 -14.68 -6.57
N ASN A 228 -8.00 -14.08 -5.63
CA ASN A 228 -6.70 -13.45 -5.82
C ASN A 228 -5.55 -14.38 -5.39
N LYS A 229 -5.68 -15.70 -5.55
CA LYS A 229 -4.67 -16.75 -5.29
C LYS A 229 -4.33 -16.99 -3.81
N PHE A 230 -3.84 -15.98 -3.11
CA PHE A 230 -3.60 -16.01 -1.64
C PHE A 230 -4.58 -15.13 -0.86
N CYS A 231 -5.62 -14.63 -1.53
CA CYS A 231 -6.65 -13.79 -0.94
C CYS A 231 -7.98 -14.06 -1.65
N VAL A 232 -9.08 -14.16 -0.91
CA VAL A 232 -10.43 -14.18 -1.46
C VAL A 232 -11.10 -12.86 -1.13
N SER A 233 -11.54 -12.14 -2.16
CA SER A 233 -12.18 -10.84 -2.02
C SER A 233 -13.68 -10.98 -2.30
N VAL A 234 -14.52 -10.61 -1.33
CA VAL A 234 -15.97 -10.54 -1.46
C VAL A 234 -16.37 -9.08 -1.59
N HIS A 235 -16.67 -8.67 -2.81
CA HIS A 235 -17.09 -7.32 -3.15
C HIS A 235 -18.58 -7.14 -2.85
N TYR A 236 -18.91 -6.08 -2.12
CA TYR A 236 -20.30 -5.75 -1.75
C TYR A 236 -20.71 -4.36 -2.21
N ARG A 237 -19.96 -3.78 -3.14
CA ARG A 237 -20.23 -2.46 -3.70
C ARG A 237 -21.61 -2.34 -4.34
N CYS A 238 -22.02 -3.38 -5.05
CA CYS A 238 -23.30 -3.46 -5.75
C CYS A 238 -24.38 -4.18 -4.92
N VAL A 239 -24.11 -4.50 -3.66
CA VAL A 239 -25.08 -5.13 -2.75
C VAL A 239 -25.87 -4.03 -2.05
N GLU A 240 -27.20 -4.13 -2.09
CA GLU A 240 -28.08 -3.25 -1.33
C GLU A 240 -27.78 -3.34 0.18
N GLU A 241 -27.75 -2.19 0.87
CA GLU A 241 -27.35 -2.11 2.29
C GLU A 241 -28.18 -3.03 3.21
N LYS A 242 -29.47 -3.23 2.90
CA LYS A 242 -30.35 -4.14 3.64
C LYS A 242 -29.88 -5.61 3.62
N ASN A 243 -29.05 -5.99 2.65
CA ASN A 243 -28.52 -7.34 2.47
C ASN A 243 -27.08 -7.48 3.03
N TRP A 244 -26.47 -6.42 3.57
CA TRP A 244 -25.10 -6.49 4.09
C TRP A 244 -24.97 -7.40 5.30
N SER A 245 -25.98 -7.45 6.17
CA SER A 245 -26.01 -8.36 7.31
C SER A 245 -26.01 -9.83 6.88
N ALA A 246 -26.85 -10.17 5.89
CA ALA A 246 -26.89 -11.51 5.31
C ALA A 246 -25.55 -11.90 4.68
N LEU A 247 -24.88 -10.96 3.99
CA LEU A 247 -23.54 -11.21 3.43
C LEU A 247 -22.50 -11.42 4.52
N ALA A 248 -22.49 -10.57 5.54
CA ALA A 248 -21.60 -10.68 6.69
C ALA A 248 -21.78 -12.04 7.40
N GLU A 249 -23.02 -12.52 7.52
CA GLU A 249 -23.33 -13.82 8.10
C GLU A 249 -22.78 -14.97 7.23
N GLN A 250 -23.01 -14.94 5.90
CA GLN A 250 -22.46 -15.97 5.01
C GLN A 250 -20.92 -16.03 5.09
N VAL A 251 -20.26 -14.89 4.98
CA VAL A 251 -18.79 -14.79 5.06
C VAL A 251 -18.28 -15.22 6.43
N GLY A 252 -18.91 -14.73 7.50
CA GLY A 252 -18.55 -15.04 8.88
C GLY A 252 -18.73 -16.52 9.25
N SER A 253 -19.77 -17.17 8.70
CA SER A 253 -20.04 -18.59 8.91
C SER A 253 -18.93 -19.46 8.34
N VAL A 254 -18.47 -19.18 7.10
CA VAL A 254 -17.35 -19.90 6.50
C VAL A 254 -16.10 -19.68 7.33
N LEU A 255 -15.76 -18.43 7.64
CA LEU A 255 -14.52 -18.12 8.35
C LEU A 255 -14.47 -18.64 9.80
N ALA A 256 -15.61 -19.03 10.38
CA ALA A 256 -15.62 -19.68 11.71
C ALA A 256 -14.91 -21.04 11.70
N GLU A 257 -14.85 -21.71 10.55
CA GLU A 257 -14.24 -23.03 10.40
C GLU A 257 -12.73 -22.96 10.09
N TYR A 258 -12.19 -21.76 9.79
CA TYR A 258 -10.82 -21.55 9.33
C TYR A 258 -10.07 -20.52 10.20
N PRO A 259 -9.64 -20.88 11.42
CA PRO A 259 -8.96 -19.95 12.33
C PRO A 259 -7.58 -19.47 11.82
N GLN A 260 -7.01 -20.16 10.83
CA GLN A 260 -5.75 -19.77 10.20
C GLN A 260 -5.92 -18.63 9.18
N LEU A 261 -7.15 -18.20 8.91
CA LEU A 261 -7.47 -17.10 8.02
C LEU A 261 -7.98 -15.90 8.82
N LYS A 262 -7.73 -14.70 8.30
CA LYS A 262 -8.22 -13.45 8.86
C LYS A 262 -9.08 -12.71 7.83
N LEU A 263 -10.11 -12.05 8.34
CA LEU A 263 -10.92 -11.10 7.58
C LEU A 263 -10.32 -9.71 7.74
N THR A 264 -9.99 -9.09 6.63
CA THR A 264 -9.72 -7.66 6.57
C THR A 264 -10.70 -6.96 5.66
N GLN A 265 -10.74 -5.64 5.73
CA GLN A 265 -11.68 -4.83 4.97
C GLN A 265 -10.94 -3.79 4.16
N GLY A 266 -11.43 -3.62 2.93
CA GLY A 266 -11.08 -2.54 2.02
C GLY A 266 -12.31 -1.69 1.69
N ARG A 267 -12.22 -0.86 0.65
CA ARG A 267 -13.33 0.02 0.23
C ARG A 267 -14.47 -0.77 -0.42
N LYS A 268 -15.49 -1.11 0.37
CA LYS A 268 -16.63 -1.97 -0.03
C LYS A 268 -16.23 -3.38 -0.50
N VAL A 269 -15.22 -3.95 0.16
CA VAL A 269 -14.73 -5.32 -0.07
C VAL A 269 -14.31 -5.95 1.24
N LEU A 270 -14.67 -7.22 1.43
CA LEU A 270 -14.16 -8.07 2.51
C LEU A 270 -13.06 -8.96 1.94
N GLU A 271 -11.90 -8.98 2.57
CA GLU A 271 -10.72 -9.73 2.11
C GLU A 271 -10.37 -10.82 3.11
N ILE A 272 -10.32 -12.06 2.65
CA ILE A 272 -9.98 -13.23 3.46
C ILE A 272 -8.60 -13.68 3.04
N ARG A 273 -7.66 -13.69 3.99
CA ARG A 273 -6.25 -13.99 3.72
C ARG A 273 -5.62 -14.83 4.83
N PRO A 274 -4.54 -15.58 4.55
CA PRO A 274 -3.78 -16.30 5.57
C PRO A 274 -3.29 -15.39 6.70
N THR A 275 -3.36 -15.90 7.93
CA THR A 275 -2.84 -15.23 9.12
C THR A 275 -1.34 -15.49 9.24
N ILE A 276 -0.58 -14.82 8.36
CA ILE A 276 0.89 -14.82 8.39
C ILE A 276 1.42 -13.41 8.65
N LYS A 277 2.68 -13.33 9.10
CA LYS A 277 3.40 -12.06 9.30
C LYS A 277 3.96 -11.55 7.98
N TRP A 278 3.07 -11.23 7.05
CA TRP A 278 3.38 -10.71 5.72
C TRP A 278 2.40 -9.62 5.31
N ASP A 279 2.92 -8.59 4.68
CA ASP A 279 2.21 -7.38 4.22
C ASP A 279 2.97 -6.73 3.05
N LYS A 280 2.45 -5.62 2.50
CA LYS A 280 3.09 -4.90 1.40
C LYS A 280 4.47 -4.34 1.79
N GLY A 281 4.67 -4.00 3.07
CA GLY A 281 5.98 -3.60 3.61
C GLY A 281 6.99 -4.75 3.58
N LYS A 282 6.59 -5.97 3.92
CA LYS A 282 7.44 -7.17 3.79
C LYS A 282 7.77 -7.50 2.34
N ALA A 283 6.82 -7.30 1.43
CA ALA A 283 7.09 -7.45 -0.01
C ALA A 283 8.11 -6.43 -0.52
N LEU A 284 8.02 -5.17 -0.07
CA LEU A 284 9.01 -4.14 -0.34
C LEU A 284 10.40 -4.55 0.17
N GLU A 285 10.52 -4.99 1.43
CA GLU A 285 11.79 -5.45 2.02
C GLU A 285 12.38 -6.62 1.22
N PHE A 286 11.57 -7.62 0.89
CA PHE A 286 11.98 -8.78 0.08
C PHE A 286 12.51 -8.36 -1.30
N LEU A 287 11.82 -7.44 -1.98
CA LEU A 287 12.24 -6.95 -3.29
C LEU A 287 13.55 -6.15 -3.21
N LEU A 288 13.72 -5.30 -2.20
CA LEU A 288 14.99 -4.61 -1.97
C LEU A 288 16.13 -5.60 -1.69
N GLU A 289 15.89 -6.63 -0.88
CA GLU A 289 16.87 -7.68 -0.62
C GLU A 289 17.25 -8.43 -1.90
N THR A 290 16.25 -8.84 -2.68
CA THR A 290 16.43 -9.57 -3.94
C THR A 290 17.22 -8.77 -4.97
N LEU A 291 17.06 -7.43 -4.98
CA LEU A 291 17.83 -6.51 -5.81
C LEU A 291 19.26 -6.26 -5.29
N GLY A 292 19.64 -6.85 -4.15
CA GLY A 292 20.95 -6.68 -3.52
C GLY A 292 21.06 -5.42 -2.67
N TYR A 293 19.94 -4.85 -2.24
CA TYR A 293 19.87 -3.56 -1.54
C TYR A 293 19.44 -3.66 -0.07
N ALA A 294 19.36 -4.86 0.52
CA ALA A 294 18.90 -5.07 1.90
C ALA A 294 19.52 -4.07 2.91
N ASN A 295 20.84 -3.89 2.83
CA ASN A 295 21.65 -3.05 3.72
C ASN A 295 22.31 -1.87 3.00
N SER A 296 21.85 -1.52 1.79
CA SER A 296 22.46 -0.45 0.99
C SER A 296 21.98 0.91 1.48
N SER A 297 22.90 1.84 1.76
CA SER A 297 22.60 3.26 1.95
C SER A 297 22.40 4.02 0.64
N ASP A 298 22.85 3.43 -0.46
CA ASP A 298 22.93 4.09 -1.77
C ASP A 298 21.66 3.92 -2.60
N ILE A 299 20.52 3.68 -1.93
CA ILE A 299 19.21 3.56 -2.57
C ILE A 299 18.25 4.63 -2.06
N PHE A 300 17.27 4.95 -2.91
CA PHE A 300 16.18 5.85 -2.58
C PHE A 300 14.86 5.22 -3.03
N PRO A 301 14.25 4.33 -2.22
CA PRO A 301 12.95 3.76 -2.51
C PRO A 301 11.87 4.84 -2.57
N ILE A 302 10.99 4.77 -3.55
CA ILE A 302 9.78 5.60 -3.60
C ILE A 302 8.60 4.64 -3.69
N TYR A 303 7.72 4.70 -2.69
CA TYR A 303 6.46 3.94 -2.69
C TYR A 303 5.30 4.90 -2.92
N ILE A 304 4.40 4.59 -3.86
CA ILE A 304 3.19 5.38 -4.13
C ILE A 304 1.97 4.46 -3.95
N GLY A 305 1.02 4.85 -3.09
CA GLY A 305 -0.18 4.05 -2.81
C GLY A 305 -1.33 4.83 -2.20
N ASP A 306 -2.56 4.30 -2.26
CA ASP A 306 -3.80 5.02 -1.93
C ASP A 306 -4.55 4.47 -0.69
N ASP A 307 -4.22 3.25 -0.27
CA ASP A 307 -5.00 2.49 0.69
C ASP A 307 -4.29 2.19 2.01
N ARG A 308 -5.05 1.58 2.93
CA ARG A 308 -4.56 1.25 4.28
C ARG A 308 -3.44 0.21 4.26
N THR A 309 -3.36 -0.64 3.24
CA THR A 309 -2.33 -1.68 3.14
C THR A 309 -1.00 -1.10 2.67
N ASP A 310 -1.01 0.03 1.98
CA ASP A 310 0.20 0.77 1.60
C ASP A 310 0.89 1.41 2.79
N GLU A 311 0.17 1.70 3.88
CA GLU A 311 0.73 2.18 5.15
C GLU A 311 1.79 1.23 5.73
N ASP A 312 1.65 -0.08 5.49
CA ASP A 312 2.65 -1.06 5.92
C ASP A 312 3.99 -0.82 5.21
N ALA A 313 3.96 -0.40 3.94
CA ALA A 313 5.15 -0.03 3.19
C ALA A 313 5.70 1.36 3.59
N PHE A 314 4.83 2.34 3.83
CA PHE A 314 5.26 3.67 4.30
C PHE A 314 5.98 3.59 5.65
N LYS A 315 5.46 2.79 6.60
CA LYS A 315 6.11 2.53 7.89
C LYS A 315 7.50 1.93 7.75
N VAL A 316 7.68 0.99 6.82
CA VAL A 316 8.99 0.41 6.54
C VAL A 316 9.96 1.49 6.06
N LEU A 317 9.56 2.33 5.11
CA LEU A 317 10.43 3.41 4.61
C LEU A 317 10.78 4.44 5.70
N ARG A 318 9.78 4.86 6.48
CA ARG A 318 9.96 5.79 7.61
C ARG A 318 10.92 5.20 8.66
N LYS A 319 10.74 3.93 9.04
CA LYS A 319 11.62 3.24 10.00
C LYS A 319 13.05 3.08 9.48
N ARG A 320 13.22 2.84 8.18
CA ARG A 320 14.54 2.75 7.55
C ARG A 320 15.25 4.11 7.47
N GLY A 321 14.50 5.21 7.53
CA GLY A 321 15.04 6.56 7.32
C GLY A 321 15.59 6.76 5.90
N GLN A 322 15.13 5.95 4.94
CA GLN A 322 15.62 5.91 3.57
C GLN A 322 14.44 5.76 2.61
N GLY A 323 14.41 6.62 1.59
CA GLY A 323 13.29 6.67 0.65
C GLY A 323 12.11 7.45 1.21
N ILE A 324 11.01 7.44 0.44
CA ILE A 324 9.81 8.21 0.75
C ILE A 324 8.54 7.42 0.41
N GLY A 325 7.52 7.59 1.24
CA GLY A 325 6.15 7.20 0.93
C GLY A 325 5.37 8.38 0.34
N ILE A 326 4.52 8.11 -0.65
CA ILE A 326 3.62 9.09 -1.26
C ILE A 326 2.19 8.55 -1.21
N LEU A 327 1.33 9.19 -0.42
CA LEU A 327 -0.09 8.84 -0.34
C LEU A 327 -0.87 9.42 -1.51
N VAL A 328 -1.68 8.60 -2.15
CA VAL A 328 -2.62 9.02 -3.18
C VAL A 328 -3.99 9.25 -2.53
N SER A 329 -4.37 10.52 -2.35
CA SER A 329 -5.64 10.87 -1.74
C SER A 329 -6.09 12.27 -2.13
N LYS A 330 -7.41 12.43 -2.30
CA LYS A 330 -8.04 13.75 -2.47
C LYS A 330 -8.43 14.40 -1.15
N ILE A 331 -8.45 13.60 -0.10
CA ILE A 331 -8.92 13.99 1.23
C ILE A 331 -7.84 13.68 2.26
N PRO A 332 -7.73 14.46 3.35
CA PRO A 332 -6.80 14.19 4.43
C PRO A 332 -7.01 12.79 5.02
N LYS A 333 -5.91 12.13 5.38
CA LYS A 333 -5.89 10.82 6.05
C LYS A 333 -4.68 10.73 6.99
N GLU A 334 -4.84 10.05 8.12
CA GLU A 334 -3.70 9.61 8.94
C GLU A 334 -2.81 8.70 8.08
N THR A 335 -1.53 9.04 7.95
CA THR A 335 -0.60 8.32 7.08
C THR A 335 0.84 8.45 7.55
N ASP A 336 1.62 7.40 7.37
CA ASP A 336 3.08 7.41 7.54
C ASP A 336 3.82 7.92 6.28
N ALA A 337 3.12 8.25 5.20
CA ALA A 337 3.71 8.83 3.99
C ALA A 337 4.37 10.20 4.27
N ASN A 338 5.34 10.57 3.43
CA ASN A 338 6.04 11.86 3.52
C ASN A 338 5.35 12.93 2.67
N TYR A 339 4.76 12.52 1.55
CA TYR A 339 4.15 13.42 0.58
C TYR A 339 2.79 12.88 0.14
N SER A 340 2.05 13.69 -0.60
CA SER A 340 0.74 13.32 -1.16
C SER A 340 0.63 13.60 -2.66
N LEU A 341 -0.32 12.93 -3.33
CA LEU A 341 -0.75 13.19 -4.71
C LEU A 341 -2.28 13.06 -4.81
N ASN A 342 -2.92 13.95 -5.57
CA ASN A 342 -4.39 14.05 -5.69
C ASN A 342 -4.99 13.08 -6.74
N GLY A 343 -4.60 11.81 -6.66
CA GLY A 343 -5.13 10.73 -7.51
C GLY A 343 -4.27 10.34 -8.71
N PRO A 344 -4.75 9.40 -9.54
CA PRO A 344 -3.94 8.78 -10.61
C PRO A 344 -3.35 9.73 -11.65
N ILE A 345 -3.99 10.88 -11.90
CA ILE A 345 -3.48 11.87 -12.86
C ILE A 345 -2.17 12.47 -12.37
N GLU A 346 -2.10 12.84 -11.09
CA GLU A 346 -0.88 13.41 -10.51
C GLU A 346 0.22 12.35 -10.33
N VAL A 347 -0.15 11.10 -10.04
CA VAL A 347 0.77 9.96 -10.08
C VAL A 347 1.43 9.86 -11.45
N LYS A 348 0.65 9.87 -12.53
CA LYS A 348 1.18 9.85 -13.90
C LYS A 348 2.16 10.99 -14.15
N ASN A 349 1.78 12.22 -13.78
CA ASN A 349 2.62 13.40 -13.99
C ASN A 349 3.94 13.29 -13.20
N PHE A 350 3.91 12.79 -11.96
CA PHE A 350 5.09 12.58 -11.15
C PHE A 350 6.04 11.56 -11.80
N LEU A 351 5.51 10.44 -12.30
CA LEU A 351 6.28 9.43 -13.02
C LEU A 351 6.89 10.00 -14.32
N GLN A 352 6.15 10.82 -15.06
CA GLN A 352 6.65 11.49 -16.26
C GLN A 352 7.79 12.48 -15.95
N ASN A 353 7.68 13.22 -14.85
CA ASN A 353 8.74 14.14 -14.40
C ASN A 353 10.03 13.38 -14.04
N LEU A 354 9.93 12.21 -13.39
CA LEU A 354 11.08 11.34 -13.11
C LEU A 354 11.81 10.91 -14.40
N VAL A 355 11.04 10.52 -15.42
CA VAL A 355 11.58 10.13 -16.73
C VAL A 355 12.27 11.30 -17.41
N GLN A 356 11.63 12.47 -17.43
CA GLN A 356 12.19 13.67 -18.03
C GLN A 356 13.50 14.08 -17.36
N ARG A 357 13.54 14.11 -16.01
CA ARG A 357 14.75 14.41 -15.24
C ARG A 357 15.90 13.45 -15.55
N LYS A 358 15.62 12.16 -15.75
CA LYS A 358 16.66 11.20 -16.14
C LYS A 358 17.16 11.37 -17.56
N ASN A 359 16.30 11.70 -18.51
CA ASN A 359 16.74 12.00 -19.88
C ASN A 359 17.69 13.21 -19.89
N LEU A 360 17.32 14.31 -19.23
CA LEU A 360 18.17 15.52 -19.16
C LEU A 360 19.55 15.24 -18.55
N SER A 361 19.59 14.47 -17.45
CA SER A 361 20.85 14.09 -16.81
C SER A 361 21.75 13.19 -17.69
N LEU A 362 21.18 12.45 -18.65
CA LEU A 362 21.95 11.62 -19.59
C LEU A 362 22.49 12.46 -20.75
N ASP A 363 21.72 13.44 -21.22
CA ASP A 363 22.14 14.35 -22.29
C ASP A 363 23.30 15.26 -21.83
N GLU A 364 23.26 15.71 -20.57
CA GLU A 364 24.35 16.48 -19.92
C GLU A 364 25.64 15.65 -19.73
N GLN A 365 25.56 14.32 -19.67
CA GLN A 365 26.73 13.44 -19.56
C GLN A 365 27.33 13.06 -20.91
N GLN A 366 26.60 13.29 -22.01
CA GLN A 366 27.03 13.01 -23.38
C GLN A 366 27.52 14.26 -24.13
N SER A 367 27.19 15.45 -23.60
CA SER A 367 27.70 16.75 -24.04
C SER A 367 28.98 17.10 -23.30
#